data_AF-X0YF86-F1
#
_entry.id   AF-X0YF86-F1
#
_cell.length_a   1.000
_cell.length_b   1.000
_cell.length_c   1.000
_cell.angle_alpha   90.00
_cell.angle_beta   90.00
_cell.angle_gamma   90.00
#
_symmetry.space_group_name_H-M   'P 1'
#
loop_
_entity.id
_entity.type
_entity.pdbx_description
1 polymer ?
#
loop_
_entity_poly.entity_id
_entity_poly.type
_entity_poly.pdbx_seq_one_letter_code
_entity_poly.pdbx_strand_id
1 'polypeptide(L)' 'MNLFDPKQLSIGASIMVIGIGGHVGFPDGFLPIPLFQGILPSGWPAIASGAVVGIILNAIFSILKPPEVRAAVGE' A
#
# COMPACT_ATOMS: atom_id res chain seq x y z
N MET A 1 -16.17 6.23 10.09
CA MET A 1 -14.89 6.21 9.35
C MET A 1 -14.34 7.62 9.34
N ASN A 2 -13.20 7.87 9.98
CA ASN A 2 -12.57 9.19 9.96
C ASN A 2 -11.53 9.21 8.82
N LEU A 3 -11.81 9.96 7.76
CA LEU A 3 -10.94 10.09 6.58
C LEU A 3 -9.64 10.86 6.88
N PHE A 4 -9.60 11.57 8.02
CA PHE A 4 -8.44 12.33 8.48
C PHE A 4 -7.58 11.56 9.48
N ASP A 5 -7.92 10.31 9.77
CA ASP A 5 -7.04 9.44 10.57
C ASP A 5 -5.78 9.13 9.75
N PRO A 6 -4.58 9.50 10.23
CA PRO A 6 -3.33 9.28 9.50
C PRO A 6 -3.13 7.83 9.07
N LYS A 7 -3.65 6.85 9.83
CA LYS A 7 -3.60 5.43 9.52
C LYS A 7 -4.42 5.10 8.28
N GLN A 8 -5.69 5.52 8.24
CA GLN A 8 -6.59 5.24 7.12
C GLN A 8 -6.09 5.93 5.85
N LEU A 9 -5.62 7.17 5.98
CA LEU A 9 -5.09 7.96 4.86
C LEU A 9 -3.83 7.31 4.27
N SER A 10 -2.89 6.87 5.10
CA SER A 10 -1.65 6.22 4.65
C SER A 10 -1.91 4.87 3.98
N ILE A 11 -2.83 4.05 4.51
CA ILE A 11 -3.24 2.80 3.88
C ILE A 11 -3.89 3.09 2.51
N GLY A 12 -4.87 3.99 2.46
CA GLY A 12 -5.58 4.33 1.22
C GLY A 12 -4.66 4.89 0.14
N ALA A 13 -3.76 5.81 0.52
CA ALA A 13 -2.76 6.38 -0.40
C ALA A 13 -1.83 5.30 -0.97
N SER A 14 -1.37 4.37 -0.14
CA SER A 14 -0.49 3.28 -0.58
C SER A 14 -1.18 2.34 -1.57
N ILE A 15 -2.44 1.97 -1.31
CA ILE A 15 -3.24 1.14 -2.22
C ILE A 15 -3.44 1.86 -3.55
N MET A 16 -3.75 3.15 -3.54
CA MET A 16 -3.98 3.94 -4.76
C MET A 16 -2.71 4.07 -5.61
N VAL A 17 -1.56 4.36 -4.99
CA VAL A 17 -0.28 4.48 -5.70
C VAL A 17 0.14 3.15 -6.33
N ILE A 18 0.05 2.05 -5.59
CA ILE A 18 0.48 0.73 -6.11
C ILE A 18 -0.55 0.16 -7.07
N GLY A 19 -1.84 0.22 -6.73
CA GLY A 19 -2.93 -0.35 -7.51
C GLY A 19 -3.19 0.42 -8.80
N ILE A 20 -3.62 1.68 -8.69
CA ILE A 20 -3.92 2.51 -9.86
C ILE A 20 -2.63 2.94 -10.55
N GLY A 21 -1.66 3.43 -9.79
CA GLY A 21 -0.37 3.85 -10.36
C GLY A 21 0.38 2.70 -11.02
N GLY A 22 0.35 1.49 -10.45
CA GLY A 22 0.93 0.31 -11.09
C GLY A 22 0.14 -0.17 -12.31
N HIS A 23 -1.19 -0.04 -12.31
CA HIS A 23 -2.00 -0.45 -13.45
C HIS A 23 -1.80 0.48 -14.67
N VAL A 24 -1.67 1.79 -14.44
CA VAL A 24 -1.45 2.79 -15.49
C VAL A 24 0.02 2.90 -15.87
N GLY A 25 0.93 2.74 -14.91
CA GLY A 25 2.36 2.97 -15.10
C GLY A 25 3.13 1.79 -15.72
N PHE A 26 2.55 0.59 -15.74
CA PHE A 26 3.20 -0.59 -16.30
C PHE A 26 2.38 -1.26 -17.41
N PRO A 27 3.03 -1.90 -18.40
CA PRO A 27 2.36 -2.63 -19.46
C PRO A 27 1.41 -3.68 -18.90
N ASP A 28 0.20 -3.74 -19.46
CA ASP A 28 -0.87 -4.68 -19.07
C ASP A 28 -1.27 -4.62 -17.57
N GLY A 29 -0.80 -3.59 -16.86
CA GLY A 29 -1.06 -3.39 -15.44
C GLY A 29 -0.37 -4.38 -14.50
N PHE A 30 0.75 -4.96 -14.94
CA PHE A 30 1.56 -5.86 -14.13
C PHE A 30 2.84 -5.17 -13.64
N LEU A 31 3.08 -5.26 -12.33
CA LEU A 31 4.30 -4.77 -11.70
C LEU A 31 5.50 -5.65 -12.11
N PRO A 32 6.65 -5.06 -12.49
CA PRO A 32 7.84 -5.80 -12.90
C PRO A 32 8.63 -6.31 -11.69
N ILE A 33 7.99 -7.12 -10.86
CA ILE A 33 8.60 -7.73 -9.66
C ILE A 33 9.18 -9.10 -10.08
N PRO A 34 10.49 -9.34 -9.93
CA PRO A 34 11.13 -10.60 -10.32
C PRO A 34 10.82 -11.79 -9.39
N LEU A 35 9.98 -11.58 -8.38
CA LEU A 35 9.57 -12.59 -7.42
C LEU A 35 8.39 -13.41 -7.98
N PHE A 36 8.39 -14.73 -7.81
CA PHE A 36 7.31 -15.64 -8.28
C PHE A 36 6.98 -15.59 -9.79
N GLN A 37 7.88 -15.11 -10.66
CA GLN A 37 7.66 -15.11 -12.11
C GLN A 37 7.45 -16.53 -12.70
N GLY A 38 7.89 -17.59 -12.02
CA GLY A 38 7.59 -18.97 -12.42
C GLY A 38 6.13 -19.39 -12.19
N ILE A 39 5.39 -18.65 -11.36
CA ILE A 39 3.96 -18.91 -11.05
C ILE A 39 3.07 -17.82 -11.66
N LEU A 40 3.61 -16.61 -11.82
CA LEU A 40 2.98 -15.44 -12.41
C LEU A 40 3.77 -15.00 -13.66
N PRO A 41 3.53 -15.62 -14.82
CA PRO A 41 4.33 -15.41 -16.03
C PRO A 41 4.21 -14.00 -16.61
N SER A 42 3.11 -13.29 -16.34
CA SER A 42 2.89 -11.90 -16.76
C SER A 42 3.34 -10.86 -15.73
N GLY A 43 3.87 -11.28 -14.57
CA GLY A 43 4.20 -10.39 -13.44
C GLY A 43 3.07 -10.27 -12.43
N TRP A 44 3.21 -9.36 -11.46
CA TRP A 44 2.25 -9.24 -10.35
C TRP A 44 1.11 -8.29 -10.72
N PRO A 45 -0.17 -8.69 -10.63
CA PRO A 45 -1.28 -7.77 -10.88
C PRO A 45 -1.20 -6.56 -9.93
N ALA A 46 -1.20 -5.35 -10.48
CA ALA A 46 -0.99 -4.13 -9.71
C ALA A 46 -2.03 -3.94 -8.59
N ILE A 47 -3.32 -4.14 -8.91
CA ILE A 47 -4.41 -3.98 -7.94
C ILE A 47 -4.34 -5.03 -6.83
N ALA A 48 -4.04 -6.29 -7.17
CA ALA A 48 -3.88 -7.35 -6.16
C ALA A 48 -2.70 -7.05 -5.23
N SER A 49 -1.58 -6.57 -5.79
CA SER A 49 -0.40 -6.17 -5.01
C SER A 49 -0.70 -4.98 -4.09
N GLY A 50 -1.44 -3.98 -4.59
CA GLY A 50 -1.88 -2.84 -3.79
C GLY A 50 -2.77 -3.27 -2.62
N ALA A 51 -3.70 -4.20 -2.84
CA ALA A 51 -4.57 -4.74 -1.79
C ALA A 51 -3.77 -5.49 -0.71
N VAL A 52 -2.80 -6.32 -1.11
CA VAL A 52 -1.91 -7.03 -0.17
C VAL A 52 -1.12 -6.05 0.70
N VAL A 53 -0.55 -5.00 0.09
CA VAL A 53 0.14 -3.94 0.85
C VAL A 53 -0.80 -3.24 1.83
N GLY A 54 -2.03 -2.94 1.43
CA GLY A 54 -3.03 -2.34 2.31
C GLY A 54 -3.37 -3.21 3.53
N ILE A 55 -3.53 -4.53 3.33
CA ILE A 55 -3.78 -5.49 4.40
C ILE A 55 -2.57 -5.58 5.35
N ILE A 56 -1.36 -5.65 4.80
CA ILE A 56 -0.12 -5.71 5.59
C ILE A 56 0.04 -4.43 6.43
N LEU A 57 -0.16 -3.25 5.84
CA LEU A 57 -0.09 -1.98 6.56
C LEU A 57 -1.14 -1.90 7.67
N ASN A 58 -2.37 -2.35 7.41
CA ASN A 58 -3.41 -2.42 8.44
C ASN A 58 -2.99 -3.33 9.60
N ALA A 59 -2.48 -4.53 9.30
CA ALA A 59 -1.99 -5.46 10.30
C ALA A 59 -0.82 -4.89 11.10
N ILE A 60 0.13 -4.22 10.44
CA ILE A 60 1.25 -3.53 11.09
C ILE A 60 0.73 -2.47 12.05
N PHE A 61 -0.18 -1.59 11.63
CA PHE A 61 -0.72 -0.55 12.51
C PHE A 61 -1.64 -1.09 13.63
N SER A 62 -2.16 -2.30 13.48
CA SER A 62 -2.88 -3.00 14.54
C SER A 62 -1.93 -3.44 15.65
N ILE A 63 -0.71 -3.89 15.30
CA ILE A 63 0.32 -4.35 16.24
C ILE A 63 1.13 -3.16 16.79
N LEU A 64 1.54 -2.25 15.90
CA LEU A 64 2.32 -1.05 16.19
C LEU A 64 1.38 0.17 16.14
N LYS A 65 0.78 0.51 17.28
CA LYS A 65 -0.09 1.69 17.36
C LYS A 65 0.73 2.96 17.10
N PRO A 66 0.38 3.76 16.08
CA PRO A 66 1.07 5.02 15.81
C PRO A 66 0.83 6.03 16.95
N PRO A 67 1.76 6.96 17.19
CA PRO A 67 1.59 7.98 18.22
C PRO A 67 0.35 8.83 17.93
N GLU A 68 -0.58 8.90 18.89
CA GLU A 68 -1.83 9.66 18.73
C GLU A 68 -1.59 11.19 18.81
N VAL A 69 -0.48 11.60 19.41
CA VAL A 69 -0.08 13.00 19.52
C VAL A 69 1.06 13.25 18.52
N ARG A 70 0.85 14.20 17.59
CA ARG A 70 1.96 14.79 16.84
C ARG A 70 2.98 15.27 17.87
N ALA A 71 4.19 14.70 17.86
CA ALA A 71 5.27 15.21 18.68
C ALA A 71 5.33 16.72 18.44
N ALA A 72 5.05 17.51 19.48
CA ALA A 72 5.28 18.93 19.42
C ALA A 72 6.76 19.08 19.06
N VAL A 73 7.03 19.60 17.88
CA VAL A 73 8.37 20.03 17.51
C VAL A 73 8.68 21.11 18.55
N GLY A 74 9.51 20.74 19.53
CA GLY A 74 9.97 21.67 20.56
C GLY A 74 10.57 22.89 19.88
N GLU A 75 10.17 24.04 20.40
CA GLU A 75 10.56 25.39 19.96
C GLU A 75 12.08 25.57 19.83
#